data_AF-A0A931PJV3-F1
#
_entry.id   AF-A0A931PJV3-F1
#
_cell.length_a   1.000
_cell.length_b   1.000
_cell.length_c   1.000
_cell.angle_alpha   90.00
_cell.angle_beta   90.00
_cell.angle_gamma   90.00
#
_symmetry.space_group_name_H-M   'P 1'
#
loop_
_entity.id
_entity.type
_entity.pdbx_description
1 polymer ?
#
loop_
_entity_poly.entity_id
_entity_poly.type
_entity_poly.pdbx_seq_one_letter_code
_entity_poly.pdbx_strand_id
1 'polypeptide(L)'
;MWPFRKQKNETRASGTGYTAAIMAARESYIAGAAGVGELTGAVQTCVGLWESGLALADVQGTDLLTRAAMAIAARGLALRGEAVFLIRETGLVPVSDWEVSTRDGVPRAYRLSLSDAGGGRSQTALAAEVLHFRHGSDATAPWTGTAPLRRAQLTAGMLQAIEAALAEVYADAPLGSQIVPYPEATEPEKERLGRAFRGSRGRVILRESVQVSAAGGPAPMQDWQPRDLSPDLSKSLTREHLAGARDSICGVFGVLPALLNPATTGPMVREAQRHLATWALQPIAMRIAEEASAKLGGEVMVDTLRPLQAFDVGGRARALGALITAMSDAKAAGIEGEALNKLLTLVNWGEGDHAA
;
A
#
# COMPACT_ATOMS: atom_id res chain seq x y z
N MET A 1 32.76 61.24 26.11
CA MET A 1 32.79 59.78 26.35
C MET A 1 31.39 59.24 26.10
N TRP A 2 31.16 58.58 24.97
CA TRP A 2 29.83 58.15 24.49
C TRP A 2 29.60 56.67 24.83
N PRO A 3 28.47 56.24 25.42
CA PRO A 3 28.27 54.84 25.74
C PRO A 3 27.53 54.13 24.61
N PHE A 4 28.20 53.16 23.97
CA PHE A 4 27.58 52.28 22.98
C PHE A 4 26.63 51.28 23.68
N ARG A 5 25.36 51.29 23.26
CA ARG A 5 24.34 50.34 23.69
C ARG A 5 24.62 48.99 23.01
N LYS A 6 24.95 47.94 23.78
CA LYS A 6 25.09 46.56 23.27
C LYS A 6 23.79 46.13 22.59
N GLN A 7 23.85 45.75 21.31
CA GLN A 7 22.76 45.05 20.63
C GLN A 7 22.50 43.72 21.34
N LYS A 8 21.24 43.43 21.67
CA LYS A 8 20.83 42.10 22.15
C LYS A 8 21.01 41.11 21.00
N ASN A 9 21.84 40.09 21.21
CA ASN A 9 21.90 38.94 20.30
C ASN A 9 20.53 38.27 20.24
N GLU A 10 19.95 38.19 19.04
CA GLU A 10 18.77 37.35 18.78
C GLU A 10 19.09 35.92 19.20
N THR A 11 18.42 35.44 20.23
CA THR A 11 18.45 34.02 20.59
C THR A 11 17.43 33.32 19.72
N ARG A 12 17.86 32.87 18.53
CA ARG A 12 17.03 31.98 17.71
C ARG A 12 16.93 30.64 18.41
N ALA A 13 15.71 30.22 18.71
CA ALA A 13 15.43 28.92 19.29
C ALA A 13 15.97 27.82 18.36
N SER A 14 17.09 27.20 18.74
CA SER A 14 17.66 26.02 18.10
C SER A 14 16.94 24.75 18.58
N GLY A 15 15.60 24.77 18.53
CA GLY A 15 14.83 23.53 18.52
C GLY A 15 14.89 22.94 17.11
N THR A 16 14.69 21.63 16.97
CA THR A 16 14.47 20.97 15.68
C THR A 16 13.30 21.64 14.97
N GLY A 17 13.60 22.65 14.15
CA GLY A 17 12.61 23.53 13.56
C GLY A 17 11.76 22.79 12.54
N TYR A 18 10.56 23.32 12.30
CA TYR A 18 9.65 22.86 11.24
C TYR A 18 10.37 22.66 9.89
N THR A 19 11.33 23.52 9.58
CA THR A 19 12.21 23.38 8.40
C THR A 19 13.05 22.10 8.42
N ALA A 20 13.58 21.66 9.57
CA ALA A 20 14.30 20.40 9.70
C ALA A 20 13.36 19.19 9.54
N ALA A 21 12.13 19.26 10.03
CA ALA A 21 11.12 18.22 9.83
C ALA A 21 10.68 18.12 8.36
N ILE A 22 10.48 19.26 7.68
CA ILE A 22 10.17 19.32 6.24
C ILE A 22 11.38 18.88 5.40
N MET A 23 12.61 19.26 5.78
CA MET A 23 13.82 18.84 5.09
C MET A 23 14.06 17.33 5.26
N ALA A 24 13.82 16.75 6.44
CA ALA A 24 13.90 15.29 6.65
C ALA A 24 12.80 14.54 5.89
N ALA A 25 11.57 15.08 5.83
CA ALA A 25 10.50 14.51 5.03
C ALA A 25 10.80 14.59 3.51
N ARG A 26 11.42 15.69 3.06
CA ARG A 26 11.85 15.87 1.67
C ARG A 26 13.11 15.07 1.32
N GLU A 27 14.08 14.96 2.21
CA GLU A 27 15.24 14.09 2.08
C GLU A 27 14.79 12.63 1.97
N SER A 28 13.85 12.21 2.81
CA SER A 28 13.27 10.86 2.75
C SER A 28 12.60 10.56 1.40
N TYR A 29 11.93 11.56 0.80
CA TYR A 29 11.35 11.49 -0.55
C TYR A 29 12.41 11.52 -1.67
N ILE A 30 13.48 12.29 -1.51
CA ILE A 30 14.53 12.51 -2.54
C ILE A 30 15.60 11.41 -2.52
N ALA A 31 15.98 10.91 -1.34
CA ALA A 31 17.06 9.95 -1.14
C ALA A 31 16.62 8.49 -1.35
N GLY A 32 15.34 8.23 -1.71
CA GLY A 32 14.83 6.91 -2.07
C GLY A 32 14.79 5.89 -0.93
N ALA A 33 15.14 6.25 0.31
CA ALA A 33 14.99 5.37 1.46
C ALA A 33 13.53 5.24 1.93
N ALA A 34 12.67 6.23 1.65
CA ALA A 34 11.23 6.06 1.65
C ALA A 34 10.73 5.91 0.20
N GLY A 35 9.92 4.88 -0.06
CA GLY A 35 9.31 4.64 -1.36
C GLY A 35 9.74 3.36 -2.08
N VAL A 36 10.84 2.69 -1.69
CA VAL A 36 11.24 1.43 -2.36
C VAL A 36 10.25 0.30 -2.05
N GLY A 37 9.71 0.27 -0.83
CA GLY A 37 8.59 -0.62 -0.49
C GLY A 37 7.36 -0.42 -1.38
N GLU A 38 7.15 0.80 -1.91
CA GLU A 38 6.02 1.08 -2.82
C GLU A 38 6.18 0.36 -4.15
N LEU A 39 7.41 0.07 -4.60
CA LEU A 39 7.66 -0.63 -5.86
C LEU A 39 7.40 -2.14 -5.76
N THR A 40 7.19 -2.67 -4.56
CA THR A 40 6.92 -4.10 -4.36
C THR A 40 5.57 -4.51 -4.94
N GLY A 41 5.48 -5.73 -5.49
CA GLY A 41 4.24 -6.24 -6.08
C GLY A 41 3.08 -6.32 -5.08
N ALA A 42 3.37 -6.56 -3.81
CA ALA A 42 2.37 -6.59 -2.75
C ALA A 42 1.74 -5.21 -2.51
N VAL A 43 2.55 -4.15 -2.44
CA VAL A 43 2.04 -2.78 -2.28
C VAL A 43 1.28 -2.34 -3.54
N GLN A 44 1.84 -2.57 -4.73
CA GLN A 44 1.16 -2.18 -5.99
C GLN A 44 -0.17 -2.91 -6.19
N THR A 45 -0.30 -4.15 -5.72
CA THR A 45 -1.58 -4.87 -5.74
C THR A 45 -2.60 -4.20 -4.81
N CYS A 46 -2.20 -3.80 -3.60
CA CYS A 46 -3.08 -3.10 -2.67
C CYS A 46 -3.50 -1.72 -3.22
N VAL A 47 -2.55 -0.97 -3.79
CA VAL A 47 -2.80 0.33 -4.43
C VAL A 47 -3.78 0.18 -5.61
N GLY A 48 -3.58 -0.83 -6.46
CA GLY A 48 -4.48 -1.12 -7.58
C GLY A 48 -5.90 -1.48 -7.15
N LEU A 49 -6.06 -2.18 -6.01
CA LEU A 49 -7.37 -2.47 -5.44
C LEU A 49 -8.09 -1.20 -4.96
N TRP A 50 -7.37 -0.28 -4.31
CA TRP A 50 -7.94 1.02 -3.90
C TRP A 50 -8.33 1.87 -5.10
N GLU A 51 -7.48 1.94 -6.11
CA GLU A 51 -7.75 2.65 -7.37
C GLU A 51 -8.99 2.12 -8.07
N SER A 52 -9.04 0.81 -8.26
CA SER A 52 -10.18 0.18 -8.93
C SER A 52 -11.47 0.37 -8.13
N GLY A 53 -11.37 0.27 -6.80
CA GLY A 53 -12.52 0.43 -5.91
C GLY A 53 -13.11 1.83 -5.92
N LEU A 54 -12.27 2.87 -5.83
CA LEU A 54 -12.73 4.26 -5.87
C LEU A 54 -13.08 4.74 -7.28
N ALA A 55 -12.40 4.25 -8.32
CA ALA A 55 -12.78 4.55 -9.71
C ALA A 55 -14.14 3.96 -10.09
N LEU A 56 -14.53 2.84 -9.48
CA LEU A 56 -15.83 2.21 -9.68
C LEU A 56 -16.95 2.86 -8.85
N ALA A 57 -16.61 3.61 -7.80
CA ALA A 57 -17.55 4.20 -6.87
C ALA A 57 -18.68 4.97 -7.58
N ASP A 58 -19.89 4.86 -7.04
CA ASP A 58 -21.05 5.63 -7.46
C ASP A 58 -20.99 6.99 -6.79
N VAL A 59 -20.85 8.04 -7.60
CA VAL A 59 -20.79 9.42 -7.14
C VAL A 59 -22.08 10.13 -7.54
N GLN A 60 -22.73 10.76 -6.58
CA GLN A 60 -23.96 11.53 -6.76
C GLN A 60 -23.75 12.95 -6.22
N GLY A 61 -24.42 13.92 -6.84
CA GLY A 61 -24.37 15.34 -6.42
C GLY A 61 -23.25 16.18 -7.07
N THR A 62 -22.33 15.57 -7.82
CA THR A 62 -21.32 16.31 -8.60
C THR A 62 -20.80 15.53 -9.80
N ASP A 63 -20.50 16.25 -10.90
CA ASP A 63 -19.83 15.70 -12.09
C ASP A 63 -18.30 15.90 -12.06
N LEU A 64 -17.78 16.64 -11.07
CA LEU A 64 -16.35 16.97 -10.98
C LEU A 64 -15.50 15.78 -10.52
N LEU A 65 -16.08 14.91 -9.67
CA LEU A 65 -15.44 13.69 -9.18
C LEU A 65 -15.59 12.55 -10.20
N THR A 66 -14.94 12.71 -11.34
CA THR A 66 -14.91 11.69 -12.39
C THR A 66 -14.20 10.41 -11.93
N ARG A 67 -14.44 9.28 -12.61
CA ARG A 67 -13.73 8.02 -12.34
C ARG A 67 -12.21 8.16 -12.39
N ALA A 68 -11.70 9.00 -13.30
CA ALA A 68 -10.28 9.30 -13.41
C ALA A 68 -9.76 10.11 -12.21
N ALA A 69 -10.50 11.13 -11.78
CA ALA A 69 -10.16 11.90 -10.58
C ALA A 69 -10.18 11.02 -9.32
N MET A 70 -11.17 10.14 -9.19
CA MET A 70 -11.27 9.17 -8.10
C MET A 70 -10.13 8.15 -8.10
N ALA A 71 -9.71 7.66 -9.26
CA ALA A 71 -8.54 6.79 -9.40
C ALA A 71 -7.25 7.49 -8.95
N ILE A 72 -7.04 8.75 -9.39
CA ILE A 72 -5.88 9.55 -8.98
C ILE A 72 -5.92 9.82 -7.46
N ALA A 73 -7.09 10.14 -6.92
CA ALA A 73 -7.28 10.35 -5.49
C ALA A 73 -6.92 9.09 -4.70
N ALA A 74 -7.41 7.93 -5.13
CA ALA A 74 -7.11 6.65 -4.52
C ALA A 74 -5.60 6.36 -4.48
N ARG A 75 -4.90 6.55 -5.61
CA ARG A 75 -3.44 6.39 -5.68
C ARG A 75 -2.73 7.33 -4.72
N GLY A 76 -3.13 8.61 -4.69
CA GLY A 76 -2.57 9.61 -3.79
C GLY A 76 -2.76 9.25 -2.30
N LEU A 77 -3.96 8.81 -1.94
CA LEU A 77 -4.29 8.37 -0.58
C LEU A 77 -3.55 7.10 -0.19
N ALA A 78 -3.35 6.15 -1.12
CA ALA A 78 -2.66 4.90 -0.86
C ALA A 78 -1.13 5.10 -0.69
N LEU A 79 -0.51 5.99 -1.47
CA LEU A 79 0.94 6.19 -1.46
C LEU A 79 1.40 7.32 -0.52
N ARG A 80 0.64 8.40 -0.43
CA ARG A 80 1.00 9.58 0.38
C ARG A 80 0.10 9.76 1.61
N GLY A 81 -1.09 9.16 1.61
CA GLY A 81 -2.13 9.46 2.59
C GLY A 81 -2.92 10.73 2.24
N GLU A 82 -2.60 11.36 1.11
CA GLU A 82 -3.15 12.66 0.72
C GLU A 82 -3.38 12.76 -0.78
N ALA A 83 -4.48 13.38 -1.17
CA ALA A 83 -4.75 13.76 -2.54
C ALA A 83 -5.35 15.18 -2.58
N VAL A 84 -4.71 16.04 -3.37
CA VAL A 84 -5.08 17.45 -3.47
C VAL A 84 -5.45 17.79 -4.90
N PHE A 85 -6.58 18.46 -5.07
CA PHE A 85 -7.08 18.94 -6.35
C PHE A 85 -7.41 20.42 -6.27
N LEU A 86 -6.97 21.17 -7.28
CA LEU A 86 -7.43 22.53 -7.51
C LEU A 86 -8.77 22.49 -8.27
N ILE A 87 -9.77 23.16 -7.72
CA ILE A 87 -11.09 23.28 -8.35
C ILE A 87 -10.99 24.34 -9.45
N ARG A 88 -11.43 23.98 -10.66
CA ARG A 88 -11.62 24.91 -11.79
C ARG A 88 -12.98 24.68 -12.41
N GLU A 89 -13.43 25.67 -13.17
CA GLU A 89 -14.64 25.57 -13.99
C GLU A 89 -14.58 24.38 -14.98
N THR A 90 -13.40 24.08 -15.50
CA THR A 90 -13.19 22.98 -16.47
C THR A 90 -13.05 21.60 -15.83
N GLY A 91 -12.98 21.51 -14.50
CA GLY A 91 -12.75 20.26 -13.79
C GLY A 91 -11.73 20.35 -12.66
N LEU A 92 -11.40 19.19 -12.09
CA LEU A 92 -10.39 19.07 -11.03
C LEU A 92 -8.99 18.89 -11.62
N VAL A 93 -8.05 19.72 -11.18
CA VAL A 93 -6.64 19.61 -11.57
C VAL A 93 -5.85 18.98 -10.43
N PRO A 94 -5.21 17.80 -10.64
CA PRO A 94 -4.40 17.17 -9.61
C PRO A 94 -3.16 18.01 -9.30
N VAL A 95 -2.85 18.13 -8.01
CA VAL A 95 -1.69 18.90 -7.52
C VAL A 95 -0.54 17.95 -7.18
N SER A 96 0.67 18.28 -7.62
CA SER A 96 1.85 17.45 -7.38
C SER A 96 2.48 17.71 -6.01
N ASP A 97 2.65 18.98 -5.64
CA ASP A 97 3.19 19.41 -4.33
C ASP A 97 2.38 20.59 -3.78
N TRP A 98 2.32 20.73 -2.46
CA TRP A 98 1.59 21.81 -1.80
C TRP A 98 2.19 22.21 -0.45
N GLU A 99 2.07 23.49 -0.12
CA GLU A 99 2.29 24.02 1.22
C GLU A 99 0.94 24.51 1.76
N VAL A 100 0.62 24.16 3.02
CA VAL A 100 -0.65 24.53 3.64
C VAL A 100 -0.42 25.48 4.81
N SER A 101 -1.16 26.59 4.84
CA SER A 101 -1.27 27.45 6.01
C SER A 101 -2.53 27.07 6.78
N THR A 102 -2.40 26.83 8.09
CA THR A 102 -3.51 26.45 8.96
C THR A 102 -3.77 27.50 10.04
N ARG A 103 -4.97 27.45 10.62
CA ARG A 103 -5.32 28.13 11.87
C ARG A 103 -6.13 27.13 12.72
N ASP A 104 -5.70 26.90 13.95
CA ASP A 104 -6.34 25.93 14.86
C ASP A 104 -6.45 24.51 14.23
N GLY A 105 -5.46 24.15 13.41
CA GLY A 105 -5.42 22.88 12.68
C GLY A 105 -6.29 22.83 11.41
N VAL A 106 -7.01 23.91 11.08
CA VAL A 106 -7.88 24.00 9.89
C VAL A 106 -7.14 24.71 8.75
N PRO A 107 -7.07 24.12 7.54
CA PRO A 107 -6.47 24.76 6.37
C PRO A 107 -7.16 26.06 5.95
N ARG A 108 -6.38 27.09 5.60
CA ARG A 108 -6.86 28.43 5.20
C ARG A 108 -6.44 28.80 3.79
N ALA A 109 -5.19 28.53 3.44
CA ALA A 109 -4.64 28.82 2.13
C ALA A 109 -3.62 27.74 1.75
N TYR A 110 -3.47 27.56 0.45
CA TYR A 110 -2.54 26.62 -0.12
C TYR A 110 -1.64 27.32 -1.13
N ARG A 111 -0.37 26.95 -1.16
CA ARG A 111 0.51 27.20 -2.28
C ARG A 111 0.70 25.88 -3.02
N LEU A 112 0.12 25.80 -4.21
CA LEU A 112 0.04 24.59 -5.02
C LEU A 112 1.10 24.60 -6.10
N SER A 113 1.65 23.44 -6.42
CA SER A 113 2.46 23.18 -7.60
C SER A 113 1.65 22.30 -8.55
N LEU A 114 1.34 22.84 -9.72
CA LEU A 114 0.57 22.17 -10.77
C LEU A 114 1.54 21.65 -11.82
N SER A 115 1.53 20.34 -12.05
CA SER A 115 2.29 19.72 -13.13
C SER A 115 1.53 19.83 -14.44
N ASP A 116 2.22 20.19 -15.50
CA ASP A 116 1.72 20.20 -16.88
C ASP A 116 2.81 19.64 -17.80
N ALA A 117 2.41 19.03 -18.92
CA ALA A 117 3.33 18.42 -19.87
C ALA A 117 4.32 19.44 -20.44
N GLY A 118 3.91 20.71 -20.55
CA GLY A 118 4.74 21.83 -21.01
C GLY A 118 5.57 22.53 -19.93
N GLY A 119 5.52 22.07 -18.67
CA GLY A 119 6.21 22.68 -17.54
C GLY A 119 5.26 23.05 -16.39
N GLY A 120 5.70 22.84 -15.15
CA GLY A 120 4.89 23.09 -13.97
C GLY A 120 4.77 24.57 -13.62
N ARG A 121 3.70 24.93 -12.91
CA ARG A 121 3.50 26.29 -12.37
C ARG A 121 3.04 26.26 -10.91
N SER A 122 3.43 27.27 -10.15
CA SER A 122 2.94 27.45 -8.79
C SER A 122 1.77 28.44 -8.75
N GLN A 123 0.76 28.16 -7.92
CA GLN A 123 -0.40 29.02 -7.72
C GLN A 123 -0.80 29.04 -6.24
N THR A 124 -1.13 30.22 -5.71
CA THR A 124 -1.77 30.33 -4.40
C THR A 124 -3.28 30.23 -4.56
N ALA A 125 -3.94 29.45 -3.71
CA ALA A 125 -5.38 29.24 -3.72
C ALA A 125 -5.94 29.26 -2.29
N LEU A 126 -7.17 29.71 -2.14
CA LEU A 126 -7.87 29.66 -0.85
C LEU A 126 -8.32 28.23 -0.55
N ALA A 127 -8.52 27.91 0.73
CA ALA A 127 -8.95 26.56 1.12
C ALA A 127 -10.30 26.14 0.50
N ALA A 128 -11.17 27.09 0.15
CA ALA A 128 -12.44 26.83 -0.53
C ALA A 128 -12.25 26.39 -2.00
N GLU A 129 -11.13 26.75 -2.64
CA GLU A 129 -10.82 26.45 -4.04
C GLU A 129 -10.07 25.12 -4.21
N VAL A 130 -9.79 24.42 -3.11
CA VAL A 130 -8.94 23.22 -3.10
C VAL A 130 -9.66 22.09 -2.40
N LEU A 131 -9.80 20.94 -3.05
CA LEU A 131 -10.20 19.70 -2.38
C LEU A 131 -8.95 19.04 -1.81
N HIS A 132 -8.93 18.79 -0.49
CA HIS A 132 -7.82 18.11 0.17
C HIS A 132 -8.32 16.88 0.93
N PHE A 133 -8.18 15.72 0.28
CA PHE A 133 -8.51 14.43 0.86
C PHE A 133 -7.33 13.93 1.69
N ARG A 134 -7.61 13.50 2.93
CA ARG A 134 -6.61 13.05 3.91
C ARG A 134 -7.05 11.70 4.48
N HIS A 135 -6.08 10.79 4.61
CA HIS A 135 -6.26 9.49 5.24
C HIS A 135 -5.23 9.30 6.34
N GLY A 136 -5.65 8.69 7.45
CA GLY A 136 -4.73 8.33 8.54
C GLY A 136 -4.02 9.52 9.20
N SER A 137 -4.64 10.70 9.22
CA SER A 137 -4.07 11.88 9.88
C SER A 137 -3.71 11.62 11.34
N ASP A 138 -2.58 12.17 11.78
CA ASP A 138 -2.18 12.13 13.19
C ASP A 138 -2.87 13.23 14.00
N ALA A 139 -3.11 12.98 15.28
CA ALA A 139 -3.71 13.95 16.20
C ALA A 139 -2.85 15.22 16.35
N THR A 140 -1.54 15.10 16.17
CA THR A 140 -0.62 16.24 16.26
C THR A 140 -0.58 17.10 14.98
N ALA A 141 -0.99 16.53 13.85
CA ALA A 141 -1.00 17.19 12.55
C ALA A 141 -2.26 16.81 11.75
N PRO A 142 -3.46 17.23 12.21
CA PRO A 142 -4.73 16.85 11.58
C PRO A 142 -4.89 17.37 10.14
N TRP A 143 -4.11 18.39 9.75
CA TRP A 143 -4.08 18.94 8.39
C TRP A 143 -3.26 18.12 7.40
N THR A 144 -2.55 17.07 7.85
CA THR A 144 -1.79 16.17 6.98
C THR A 144 -2.25 14.72 7.09
N GLY A 145 -2.27 14.01 5.97
CA GLY A 145 -2.49 12.56 5.93
C GLY A 145 -1.21 11.74 6.13
N THR A 146 -1.38 10.44 6.38
CA THR A 146 -0.31 9.46 6.52
C THR A 146 -0.60 8.23 5.66
N ALA A 147 0.32 7.93 4.74
CA ALA A 147 0.23 6.72 3.92
C ALA A 147 0.15 5.44 4.77
N PRO A 148 -0.65 4.44 4.38
CA PRO A 148 -0.67 3.13 5.01
C PRO A 148 0.74 2.55 5.24
N LEU A 149 1.60 2.59 4.23
CA LEU A 149 2.96 2.04 4.32
C LEU A 149 3.83 2.75 5.37
N ARG A 150 3.60 4.05 5.61
CA ARG A 150 4.28 4.82 6.67
C ARG A 150 3.94 4.31 8.07
N ARG A 151 2.78 3.67 8.25
CA ARG A 151 2.39 3.01 9.52
C ARG A 151 3.03 1.63 9.70
N ALA A 152 3.64 1.08 8.65
CA ALA A 152 4.27 -0.25 8.63
C ALA A 152 5.71 -0.20 8.12
N GLN A 153 6.45 0.87 8.42
CA GLN A 153 7.81 1.10 7.89
C GLN A 153 8.78 -0.03 8.19
N LEU A 154 8.72 -0.63 9.39
CA LEU A 154 9.60 -1.74 9.76
C LEU A 154 9.36 -2.97 8.87
N THR A 155 8.08 -3.32 8.67
CA THR A 155 7.69 -4.43 7.79
C THR A 155 8.04 -4.13 6.33
N ALA A 156 7.82 -2.89 5.88
CA ALA A 156 8.15 -2.46 4.53
C ALA A 156 9.65 -2.57 4.24
N GLY A 157 10.49 -2.13 5.18
CA GLY A 157 11.94 -2.26 5.09
C GLY A 157 12.39 -3.72 5.10
N MET A 158 11.76 -4.57 5.92
CA MET A 158 12.02 -6.01 5.91
C MET A 158 11.66 -6.66 4.57
N LEU A 159 10.49 -6.34 4.02
CA LEU A 159 10.04 -6.85 2.72
C LEU A 159 11.03 -6.48 1.60
N GLN A 160 11.42 -5.20 1.55
CA GLN A 160 12.42 -4.72 0.61
C GLN A 160 13.75 -5.46 0.75
N ALA A 161 14.27 -5.59 1.98
CA ALA A 161 15.55 -6.23 2.23
C ALA A 161 15.55 -7.70 1.78
N ILE A 162 14.45 -8.43 2.04
CA ILE A 162 14.30 -9.82 1.63
C ILE A 162 14.19 -9.93 0.11
N GLU A 163 13.36 -9.10 -0.54
CA GLU A 163 13.21 -9.15 -2.01
C GLU A 163 14.50 -8.77 -2.73
N ALA A 164 15.24 -7.77 -2.24
CA ALA A 164 16.54 -7.38 -2.77
C ALA A 164 17.58 -8.50 -2.60
N ALA A 165 17.68 -9.09 -1.40
CA ALA A 165 18.60 -10.19 -1.13
C ALA A 165 18.29 -11.42 -1.99
N LEU A 166 17.01 -11.77 -2.16
CA LEU A 166 16.61 -12.88 -3.03
C LEU A 166 16.95 -12.57 -4.50
N ALA A 167 16.70 -11.34 -4.96
CA ALA A 167 17.05 -10.95 -6.33
C ALA A 167 18.56 -11.04 -6.60
N GLU A 168 19.39 -10.57 -5.66
CA GLU A 168 20.85 -10.68 -5.74
C GLU A 168 21.32 -12.15 -5.73
N VAL A 169 20.79 -12.97 -4.83
CA VAL A 169 21.11 -14.42 -4.79
C VAL A 169 20.72 -15.10 -6.09
N TYR A 170 19.56 -14.79 -6.67
CA TYR A 170 19.13 -15.36 -7.96
C TYR A 170 19.98 -14.89 -9.16
N ALA A 171 20.57 -13.69 -9.07
CA ALA A 171 21.43 -13.14 -10.10
C ALA A 171 22.86 -13.71 -10.02
N ASP A 172 23.44 -13.75 -8.83
CA ASP A 172 24.88 -13.94 -8.65
C ASP A 172 25.27 -15.30 -8.07
N ALA A 173 24.38 -15.99 -7.35
CA ALA A 173 24.74 -17.26 -6.72
C ALA A 173 24.88 -18.39 -7.75
N PRO A 174 25.84 -19.32 -7.55
CA PRO A 174 26.07 -20.46 -8.44
C PRO A 174 25.01 -21.56 -8.23
N LEU A 175 23.73 -21.26 -8.48
CA LEU A 175 22.61 -22.14 -8.19
C LEU A 175 22.69 -23.47 -8.95
N GLY A 176 22.56 -24.57 -8.23
CA GLY A 176 22.66 -25.94 -8.73
C GLY A 176 24.04 -26.30 -9.28
N SER A 177 25.06 -25.46 -9.08
CA SER A 177 26.41 -25.73 -9.56
C SER A 177 27.18 -26.56 -8.54
N GLN A 178 27.99 -27.49 -9.03
CA GLN A 178 28.72 -28.44 -8.21
C GLN A 178 30.22 -28.37 -8.49
N ILE A 179 31.00 -28.65 -7.45
CA ILE A 179 32.44 -28.86 -7.58
C ILE A 179 32.75 -30.33 -7.35
N VAL A 180 33.47 -30.94 -8.28
CA VAL A 180 34.02 -32.30 -8.17
C VAL A 180 35.54 -32.20 -7.98
N PRO A 181 36.15 -32.71 -6.92
CA PRO A 181 37.60 -32.58 -6.78
C PRO A 181 38.41 -33.40 -7.83
N TYR A 182 39.49 -32.86 -8.44
CA TYR A 182 40.45 -33.57 -9.34
C TYR A 182 41.89 -33.00 -9.25
N PRO A 183 42.97 -33.81 -9.27
CA PRO A 183 44.23 -33.49 -8.60
C PRO A 183 45.21 -32.47 -9.23
N GLU A 184 44.91 -31.77 -10.33
CA GLU A 184 45.94 -31.04 -11.10
C GLU A 184 45.51 -29.63 -11.57
N ALA A 185 45.56 -28.61 -10.71
CA ALA A 185 45.35 -27.20 -11.14
C ALA A 185 46.22 -26.19 -10.37
N THR A 186 46.71 -25.17 -11.08
CA THR A 186 47.57 -24.10 -10.53
C THR A 186 46.75 -23.01 -9.82
N GLU A 187 47.34 -22.24 -8.88
CA GLU A 187 46.62 -21.17 -8.16
C GLU A 187 45.92 -20.11 -9.05
N PRO A 188 46.53 -19.61 -10.14
CA PRO A 188 45.85 -18.69 -11.06
C PRO A 188 44.59 -19.28 -11.72
N GLU A 189 44.55 -20.60 -11.89
CA GLU A 189 43.37 -21.30 -12.41
C GLU A 189 42.25 -21.33 -11.38
N LYS A 190 42.56 -21.45 -10.07
CA LYS A 190 41.57 -21.44 -8.98
C LYS A 190 40.78 -20.13 -8.90
N GLU A 191 41.43 -18.99 -9.09
CA GLU A 191 40.74 -17.68 -9.10
C GLU A 191 39.89 -17.47 -10.37
N ARG A 192 40.37 -17.93 -11.52
CA ARG A 192 39.59 -17.91 -12.77
C ARG A 192 38.37 -18.82 -12.65
N LEU A 193 38.53 -20.00 -12.04
CA LEU A 193 37.47 -20.95 -11.73
C LEU A 193 36.44 -20.37 -10.76
N GLY A 194 36.88 -19.72 -9.67
CA GLY A 194 35.98 -19.05 -8.73
C GLY A 194 35.12 -17.96 -9.38
N ARG A 195 35.71 -17.16 -10.27
CA ARG A 195 34.96 -16.16 -11.06
C ARG A 195 33.98 -16.78 -12.05
N ALA A 196 34.31 -17.95 -12.61
CA ALA A 196 33.45 -18.65 -13.54
C ALA A 196 32.14 -19.14 -12.90
N PHE A 197 32.06 -19.23 -11.56
CA PHE A 197 30.84 -19.66 -10.85
C PHE A 197 29.82 -18.55 -10.63
N ARG A 198 30.21 -17.27 -10.61
CA ARG A 198 29.25 -16.18 -10.40
C ARG A 198 28.18 -16.18 -11.50
N GLY A 199 26.92 -16.24 -11.11
CA GLY A 199 25.77 -16.31 -12.03
C GLY A 199 25.67 -17.60 -12.87
N SER A 200 26.53 -18.59 -12.61
CA SER A 200 26.48 -19.88 -13.33
C SER A 200 25.37 -20.78 -12.78
N ARG A 201 24.66 -21.46 -13.68
CA ARG A 201 23.56 -22.36 -13.32
C ARG A 201 23.87 -23.78 -13.75
N GLY A 202 23.80 -24.73 -12.82
CA GLY A 202 23.97 -26.16 -13.11
C GLY A 202 25.38 -26.54 -13.62
N ARG A 203 26.40 -25.71 -13.41
CA ARG A 203 27.75 -26.02 -13.87
C ARG A 203 28.44 -26.98 -12.91
N VAL A 204 29.00 -28.04 -13.46
CA VAL A 204 29.87 -28.96 -12.72
C VAL A 204 31.29 -28.67 -13.16
N ILE A 205 32.18 -28.32 -12.22
CA ILE A 205 33.60 -28.13 -12.52
C ILE A 205 34.46 -29.01 -11.64
N LEU A 206 35.53 -29.55 -12.23
CA LEU A 206 36.54 -30.28 -11.48
C LEU A 206 37.51 -29.28 -10.78
N ARG A 207 37.70 -29.35 -9.46
CA ARG A 207 38.58 -28.47 -8.64
C ARG A 207 39.70 -29.27 -7.95
N GLU A 208 40.91 -28.74 -7.81
CA GLU A 208 41.99 -29.46 -7.11
C GLU A 208 41.62 -30.01 -5.72
N SER A 209 41.91 -31.29 -5.45
CA SER A 209 41.90 -31.84 -4.08
C SER A 209 43.26 -31.60 -3.41
N VAL A 210 43.24 -31.24 -2.12
CA VAL A 210 44.45 -30.93 -1.32
C VAL A 210 45.02 -32.17 -0.60
N GLN A 211 44.47 -33.36 -0.83
CA GLN A 211 44.98 -34.60 -0.22
C GLN A 211 46.07 -35.24 -1.08
N VAL A 212 47.32 -35.04 -0.68
CA VAL A 212 48.47 -35.74 -1.23
C VAL A 212 48.45 -37.19 -0.72
N SER A 213 48.27 -38.15 -1.63
CA SER A 213 48.58 -39.56 -1.36
C SER A 213 50.08 -39.70 -1.11
N ALA A 214 50.48 -39.68 0.16
CA ALA A 214 51.79 -40.16 0.54
C ALA A 214 51.77 -41.69 0.45
N ALA A 215 52.58 -42.25 -0.46
CA ALA A 215 52.89 -43.68 -0.58
C ALA A 215 51.78 -44.61 -1.14
N GLY A 216 51.51 -44.51 -2.46
CA GLY A 216 51.18 -45.67 -3.32
C GLY A 216 49.94 -46.53 -3.00
N GLY A 217 49.09 -46.14 -2.05
CA GLY A 217 47.81 -46.79 -1.79
C GLY A 217 46.71 -46.32 -2.75
N PRO A 218 45.61 -47.10 -2.93
CA PRO A 218 44.50 -46.72 -3.78
C PRO A 218 43.97 -45.34 -3.37
N ALA A 219 43.93 -44.40 -4.32
CA ALA A 219 43.39 -43.06 -4.09
C ALA A 219 41.96 -43.17 -3.54
N PRO A 220 41.61 -42.43 -2.47
CA PRO A 220 40.29 -42.56 -1.88
C PRO A 220 39.21 -42.15 -2.89
N MET A 221 38.36 -43.09 -3.30
CA MET A 221 37.12 -42.82 -4.07
C MET A 221 36.21 -41.79 -3.38
N GLN A 222 36.47 -41.48 -2.10
CA GLN A 222 35.77 -40.48 -1.30
C GLN A 222 36.00 -39.04 -1.76
N ASP A 223 37.09 -38.74 -2.48
CA ASP A 223 37.38 -37.39 -2.98
C ASP A 223 36.56 -37.01 -4.23
N TRP A 224 35.85 -37.96 -4.86
CA TRP A 224 35.08 -37.75 -6.09
C TRP A 224 33.62 -37.41 -5.83
N GLN A 225 33.29 -36.92 -4.64
CA GLN A 225 31.91 -36.56 -4.31
C GLN A 225 31.61 -35.11 -4.74
N PRO A 226 30.57 -34.89 -5.57
CA PRO A 226 30.14 -33.55 -5.91
C PRO A 226 29.73 -32.77 -4.66
N ARG A 227 30.26 -31.55 -4.52
CA ARG A 227 29.84 -30.60 -3.49
C ARG A 227 28.97 -29.52 -4.12
N ASP A 228 27.76 -29.37 -3.61
CA ASP A 228 26.84 -28.30 -4.03
C ASP A 228 27.35 -26.94 -3.53
N LEU A 229 27.36 -25.96 -4.42
CA LEU A 229 27.69 -24.57 -4.12
C LEU A 229 26.47 -23.69 -3.90
N SER A 230 25.27 -24.24 -4.07
CA SER A 230 24.02 -23.53 -3.83
C SER A 230 23.95 -23.09 -2.36
N PRO A 231 23.70 -21.79 -2.09
CA PRO A 231 23.48 -21.34 -0.72
C PRO A 231 22.29 -22.08 -0.10
N ASP A 232 22.49 -22.69 1.08
CA ASP A 232 21.39 -23.30 1.84
C ASP A 232 20.59 -22.22 2.57
N LEU A 233 19.43 -21.89 2.01
CA LEU A 233 18.49 -20.94 2.58
C LEU A 233 17.49 -21.56 3.57
N SER A 234 17.50 -22.89 3.76
CA SER A 234 16.47 -23.59 4.56
C SER A 234 16.38 -23.10 6.01
N LYS A 235 17.52 -22.74 6.61
CA LYS A 235 17.61 -22.22 7.99
C LYS A 235 17.28 -20.73 8.12
N SER A 236 17.23 -20.02 7.01
CA SER A 236 16.96 -18.57 6.97
C SER A 236 15.48 -18.22 7.07
N LEU A 237 14.58 -19.22 6.92
CA LEU A 237 13.13 -19.04 6.92
C LEU A 237 12.65 -17.89 6.01
N THR A 238 13.37 -17.66 4.91
CA THR A 238 13.16 -16.53 4.00
C THR A 238 11.77 -16.56 3.37
N ARG A 239 11.21 -17.75 3.15
CA ARG A 239 9.84 -17.92 2.65
C ARG A 239 8.81 -17.45 3.67
N GLU A 240 8.97 -17.83 4.93
CA GLU A 240 8.07 -17.49 6.03
C GLU A 240 8.12 -15.98 6.33
N HIS A 241 9.33 -15.41 6.37
CA HIS A 241 9.52 -13.97 6.55
C HIS A 241 8.92 -13.16 5.39
N LEU A 242 9.11 -13.61 4.14
CA LEU A 242 8.52 -12.96 2.98
C LEU A 242 6.98 -13.02 2.99
N ALA A 243 6.42 -14.18 3.32
CA ALA A 243 4.96 -14.35 3.43
C ALA A 243 4.38 -13.48 4.56
N GLY A 244 4.95 -13.55 5.76
CA GLY A 244 4.50 -12.74 6.89
C GLY A 244 4.62 -11.23 6.66
N ALA A 245 5.67 -10.78 5.96
CA ALA A 245 5.82 -9.39 5.56
C ALA A 245 4.69 -8.96 4.61
N ARG A 246 4.41 -9.76 3.57
CA ARG A 246 3.34 -9.47 2.60
C ARG A 246 1.97 -9.42 3.27
N ASP A 247 1.68 -10.37 4.15
CA ASP A 247 0.41 -10.44 4.89
C ASP A 247 0.22 -9.21 5.79
N SER A 248 1.26 -8.82 6.52
CA SER A 248 1.24 -7.62 7.37
C SER A 248 1.04 -6.34 6.54
N ILE A 249 1.70 -6.22 5.38
CA ILE A 249 1.48 -5.09 4.46
C ILE A 249 0.04 -5.07 3.95
N CYS A 250 -0.51 -6.19 3.47
CA CYS A 250 -1.90 -6.27 3.02
C CYS A 250 -2.88 -5.80 4.11
N GLY A 251 -2.68 -6.23 5.35
CA GLY A 251 -3.50 -5.83 6.48
C GLY A 251 -3.55 -4.31 6.70
N VAL A 252 -2.45 -3.60 6.49
CA VAL A 252 -2.35 -2.14 6.71
C VAL A 252 -3.08 -1.34 5.63
N PHE A 253 -3.24 -1.92 4.43
CA PHE A 253 -4.09 -1.41 3.35
C PHE A 253 -5.56 -1.87 3.47
N GLY A 254 -5.92 -2.65 4.49
CA GLY A 254 -7.27 -3.20 4.66
C GLY A 254 -7.59 -4.36 3.70
N VAL A 255 -6.58 -4.90 3.02
CA VAL A 255 -6.70 -6.07 2.13
C VAL A 255 -6.45 -7.33 2.95
N LEU A 256 -7.42 -8.24 3.00
CA LEU A 256 -7.23 -9.50 3.71
C LEU A 256 -6.20 -10.38 2.99
N PRO A 257 -5.16 -10.90 3.67
CA PRO A 257 -4.14 -11.74 3.05
C PRO A 257 -4.70 -12.97 2.32
N ALA A 258 -5.83 -13.49 2.81
CA ALA A 258 -6.55 -14.58 2.17
C ALA A 258 -6.89 -14.31 0.69
N LEU A 259 -7.03 -13.06 0.26
CA LEU A 259 -7.30 -12.72 -1.14
C LEU A 259 -6.17 -13.18 -2.08
N LEU A 260 -4.92 -13.21 -1.61
CA LEU A 260 -3.73 -13.54 -2.40
C LEU A 260 -3.28 -14.99 -2.23
N ASN A 261 -3.99 -15.78 -1.42
CA ASN A 261 -3.67 -17.19 -1.22
C ASN A 261 -4.08 -18.00 -2.46
N PRO A 262 -3.19 -18.83 -3.03
CA PRO A 262 -3.50 -19.64 -4.21
C PRO A 262 -4.61 -20.68 -3.99
N ALA A 263 -4.88 -21.06 -2.74
CA ALA A 263 -5.96 -21.98 -2.39
C ALA A 263 -7.33 -21.30 -2.17
N THR A 264 -7.43 -20.00 -2.44
CA THR A 264 -8.64 -19.22 -2.17
C THR A 264 -9.77 -19.56 -3.12
N THR A 265 -10.99 -19.60 -2.56
CA THR A 265 -12.22 -19.92 -3.28
C THR A 265 -13.07 -18.68 -3.51
N GLY A 266 -13.97 -18.74 -4.50
CA GLY A 266 -14.86 -17.63 -4.86
C GLY A 266 -15.61 -16.99 -3.67
N PRO A 267 -16.19 -17.75 -2.72
CA PRO A 267 -16.82 -17.17 -1.53
C PRO A 267 -15.86 -16.31 -0.69
N MET A 268 -14.65 -16.79 -0.44
CA MET A 268 -13.65 -16.03 0.33
C MET A 268 -13.21 -14.76 -0.41
N VAL A 269 -13.07 -14.80 -1.74
CA VAL A 269 -12.78 -13.59 -2.55
C VAL A 269 -13.85 -12.53 -2.34
N ARG A 270 -15.14 -12.92 -2.33
CA ARG A 270 -16.25 -11.98 -2.11
C ARG A 270 -16.23 -11.38 -0.71
N GLU A 271 -15.97 -12.16 0.33
CA GLU A 271 -15.86 -11.65 1.70
C GLU A 271 -14.66 -10.71 1.85
N ALA A 272 -13.52 -11.03 1.24
CA ALA A 272 -12.35 -10.16 1.25
C ALA A 272 -12.60 -8.83 0.53
N GLN A 273 -13.29 -8.86 -0.61
CA GLN A 273 -13.70 -7.65 -1.33
C GLN A 273 -14.72 -6.82 -0.53
N ARG A 274 -15.68 -7.47 0.14
CA ARG A 274 -16.64 -6.79 1.03
C ARG A 274 -15.91 -6.14 2.21
N HIS A 275 -15.00 -6.85 2.86
CA HIS A 275 -14.19 -6.31 3.95
C HIS A 275 -13.42 -5.07 3.51
N LEU A 276 -12.72 -5.14 2.36
CA LEU A 276 -11.99 -4.00 1.80
C LEU A 276 -12.94 -2.81 1.53
N ALA A 277 -14.08 -3.05 0.90
CA ALA A 277 -15.04 -2.01 0.59
C ALA A 277 -15.61 -1.36 1.85
N THR A 278 -16.05 -2.17 2.83
CA THR A 278 -16.68 -1.70 4.06
C THR A 278 -15.72 -1.00 5.02
N TRP A 279 -14.53 -1.56 5.25
CA TRP A 279 -13.64 -1.09 6.32
C TRP A 279 -12.52 -0.16 5.85
N ALA A 280 -12.16 -0.23 4.57
CA ALA A 280 -11.09 0.59 4.01
C ALA A 280 -11.64 1.68 3.08
N LEU A 281 -12.41 1.31 2.05
CA LEU A 281 -12.78 2.25 0.98
C LEU A 281 -13.98 3.12 1.32
N GLN A 282 -15.04 2.57 1.93
CA GLN A 282 -16.23 3.35 2.26
C GLN A 282 -15.96 4.49 3.25
N PRO A 283 -15.16 4.32 4.33
CA PRO A 283 -14.80 5.43 5.20
C PRO A 283 -14.01 6.53 4.48
N ILE A 284 -13.12 6.15 3.56
CA ILE A 284 -12.39 7.10 2.71
C ILE A 284 -13.36 7.85 1.79
N ALA A 285 -14.29 7.13 1.15
CA ALA A 285 -15.32 7.70 0.30
C ALA A 285 -16.22 8.70 1.05
N MET A 286 -16.60 8.39 2.29
CA MET A 286 -17.37 9.31 3.13
C MET A 286 -16.59 10.59 3.45
N ARG A 287 -15.27 10.50 3.71
CA ARG A 287 -14.42 11.70 3.89
C ARG A 287 -14.27 12.52 2.63
N ILE A 288 -14.17 11.87 1.47
CA ILE A 288 -14.18 12.56 0.16
C ILE A 288 -15.51 13.28 -0.03
N ALA A 289 -16.63 12.62 0.27
CA ALA A 289 -17.98 13.16 0.18
C ALA A 289 -18.19 14.38 1.09
N GLU A 290 -17.75 14.32 2.35
CA GLU A 290 -17.81 15.44 3.31
C GLU A 290 -17.04 16.67 2.80
N GLU A 291 -15.78 16.47 2.37
CA GLU A 291 -14.92 17.54 1.87
C GLU A 291 -15.48 18.15 0.57
N ALA A 292 -15.99 17.31 -0.33
CA ALA A 292 -16.61 17.74 -1.57
C ALA A 292 -17.92 18.50 -1.30
N SER A 293 -18.77 18.02 -0.39
CA SER A 293 -20.02 18.68 -0.04
C SER A 293 -19.79 20.08 0.54
N ALA A 294 -18.77 20.21 1.40
CA ALA A 294 -18.41 21.48 2.00
C ALA A 294 -17.93 22.54 0.99
N LYS A 295 -17.39 22.13 -0.17
CA LYS A 295 -16.69 23.02 -1.10
C LYS A 295 -17.36 23.17 -2.47
N LEU A 296 -18.13 22.18 -2.90
CA LEU A 296 -18.80 22.18 -4.21
C LEU A 296 -20.23 22.73 -4.15
N GLY A 297 -20.73 23.11 -2.97
CA GLY A 297 -21.98 23.85 -2.80
C GLY A 297 -23.25 23.00 -2.88
N GLY A 298 -23.13 21.67 -2.89
CA GLY A 298 -24.24 20.71 -2.86
C GLY A 298 -23.87 19.45 -2.09
N GLU A 299 -24.87 18.66 -1.68
CA GLU A 299 -24.64 17.37 -1.03
C GLU A 299 -24.05 16.37 -2.03
N VAL A 300 -22.83 15.91 -1.76
CA VAL A 300 -22.13 14.91 -2.54
C VAL A 300 -22.14 13.60 -1.78
N MET A 301 -22.54 12.52 -2.46
CA MET A 301 -22.55 11.17 -1.91
C MET A 301 -21.61 10.29 -2.72
N VAL A 302 -20.76 9.52 -2.04
CA VAL A 302 -19.84 8.57 -2.67
C VAL A 302 -20.04 7.20 -2.05
N ASP A 303 -20.46 6.24 -2.88
CA ASP A 303 -20.70 4.86 -2.46
C ASP A 303 -19.83 3.87 -3.22
N THR A 304 -19.04 3.11 -2.47
CA THR A 304 -18.18 2.04 -2.98
C THR A 304 -18.83 0.67 -2.89
N LEU A 305 -19.85 0.49 -2.04
CA LEU A 305 -20.44 -0.81 -1.72
C LEU A 305 -21.36 -1.32 -2.84
N ARG A 306 -22.30 -0.50 -3.33
CA ARG A 306 -23.24 -0.95 -4.38
C ARG A 306 -22.51 -1.39 -5.66
N PRO A 307 -21.56 -0.62 -6.21
CA PRO A 307 -20.87 -1.01 -7.45
C PRO A 307 -19.94 -2.21 -7.27
N LEU A 308 -19.20 -2.28 -6.16
CA LEU A 308 -18.27 -3.39 -5.90
C LEU A 308 -18.99 -4.72 -5.64
N GLN A 309 -20.24 -4.70 -5.19
CA GLN A 309 -21.03 -5.91 -4.92
C GLN A 309 -21.96 -6.32 -6.08
N ALA A 310 -21.80 -5.75 -7.28
CA ALA A 310 -22.66 -6.03 -8.43
C ALA A 310 -22.67 -7.52 -8.86
N PHE A 311 -21.66 -8.31 -8.46
CA PHE A 311 -21.62 -9.76 -8.72
C PHE A 311 -22.50 -10.59 -7.77
N ASP A 312 -23.04 -10.02 -6.68
CA ASP A 312 -23.87 -10.73 -5.69
C ASP A 312 -25.38 -10.65 -5.99
N VAL A 313 -25.75 -10.37 -7.25
CA VAL A 313 -27.15 -10.31 -7.71
C VAL A 313 -27.90 -11.60 -7.39
N GLY A 314 -27.25 -12.76 -7.47
CA GLY A 314 -27.87 -14.04 -7.13
C GLY A 314 -28.17 -14.20 -5.64
N GLY A 315 -27.32 -13.69 -4.75
CA GLY A 315 -27.58 -13.65 -3.32
C GLY A 315 -28.74 -12.72 -2.99
N ARG A 316 -28.73 -11.52 -3.58
CA ARG A 316 -29.80 -10.52 -3.43
C ARG A 316 -31.15 -11.03 -3.96
N ALA A 317 -31.18 -11.71 -5.11
CA ALA A 317 -32.39 -12.29 -5.67
C ALA A 317 -32.96 -13.42 -4.77
N ARG A 318 -32.10 -14.26 -4.20
CA ARG A 318 -32.53 -15.27 -3.22
C ARG A 318 -33.06 -14.64 -1.94
N ALA A 319 -32.40 -13.61 -1.43
CA ALA A 319 -32.86 -12.87 -0.25
C ALA A 319 -34.23 -12.22 -0.51
N LEU A 320 -34.43 -11.61 -1.68
CA LEU A 320 -35.72 -11.06 -2.09
C LEU A 320 -36.82 -12.14 -2.17
N GLY A 321 -36.51 -13.31 -2.74
CA GLY A 321 -37.45 -14.44 -2.76
C GLY A 321 -37.86 -14.88 -1.34
N ALA A 322 -36.87 -15.02 -0.44
CA ALA A 322 -37.11 -15.36 0.96
C ALA A 322 -37.95 -14.30 1.68
N LEU A 323 -37.71 -13.00 1.41
CA LEU A 323 -38.49 -11.89 1.95
C LEU A 323 -39.94 -11.95 1.50
N ILE A 324 -40.20 -12.18 0.21
CA ILE A 324 -41.55 -12.30 -0.33
C ILE A 324 -42.30 -13.48 0.29
N THR A 325 -41.63 -14.63 0.42
CA THR A 325 -42.21 -15.80 1.10
C THR A 325 -42.51 -15.49 2.56
N ALA A 326 -41.56 -14.91 3.31
CA ALA A 326 -41.75 -14.55 4.70
C ALA A 326 -42.90 -13.54 4.89
N MET A 327 -43.03 -12.56 4.00
CA MET A 327 -44.15 -11.62 4.00
C MET A 327 -45.49 -12.29 3.70
N SER A 328 -45.51 -13.23 2.75
CA SER A 328 -46.70 -14.03 2.43
C SER A 328 -47.15 -14.86 3.64
N ASP A 329 -46.21 -15.51 4.32
CA ASP A 329 -46.47 -16.33 5.50
C ASP A 329 -46.91 -15.47 6.70
N ALA A 330 -46.28 -14.31 6.91
CA ALA A 330 -46.69 -13.34 7.91
C ALA A 330 -48.13 -12.86 7.68
N LYS A 331 -48.49 -12.57 6.43
CA LYS A 331 -49.85 -12.19 6.05
C LYS A 331 -50.84 -13.35 6.27
N ALA A 332 -50.48 -14.57 5.91
CA ALA A 332 -51.32 -15.76 6.17
C ALA A 332 -51.52 -16.02 7.67
N ALA A 333 -50.52 -15.70 8.50
CA ALA A 333 -50.59 -15.78 9.96
C ALA A 333 -51.30 -14.57 10.62
N GLY A 334 -51.73 -13.57 9.85
CA GLY A 334 -52.38 -12.36 10.36
C GLY A 334 -51.44 -11.38 11.08
N ILE A 335 -50.12 -11.46 10.84
CA ILE A 335 -49.12 -10.56 11.40
C ILE A 335 -49.00 -9.35 10.46
N GLU A 336 -49.72 -8.27 10.77
CA GLU A 336 -49.76 -7.04 9.97
C GLU A 336 -49.42 -5.79 10.81
N GLY A 337 -49.13 -4.67 10.14
CA GLY A 337 -48.98 -3.34 10.74
C GLY A 337 -47.85 -3.26 11.77
N GLU A 338 -48.15 -2.74 12.96
CA GLU A 338 -47.16 -2.45 14.01
C GLU A 338 -46.46 -3.72 14.54
N ALA A 339 -47.14 -4.87 14.52
CA ALA A 339 -46.56 -6.15 14.96
C ALA A 339 -45.47 -6.64 13.98
N LEU A 340 -45.71 -6.48 12.67
CA LEU A 340 -44.71 -6.77 11.65
C LEU A 340 -43.53 -5.79 11.73
N ASN A 341 -43.80 -4.49 11.92
CA ASN A 341 -42.74 -3.50 12.07
C ASN A 341 -41.87 -3.75 13.32
N LYS A 342 -42.46 -4.18 14.44
CA LYS A 342 -41.70 -4.61 15.65
C LYS A 342 -40.82 -5.82 15.39
N LEU A 343 -41.26 -6.78 14.57
CA LEU A 343 -40.43 -7.93 14.19
C LEU A 343 -39.31 -7.53 13.21
N LEU A 344 -39.59 -6.63 12.28
CA LEU A 344 -38.61 -6.13 11.32
C LEU A 344 -37.55 -5.24 11.97
N THR A 345 -37.93 -4.41 12.95
CA THR A 345 -36.97 -3.60 13.74
C THR A 345 -36.00 -4.48 14.55
N LEU A 346 -36.41 -5.66 15.03
CA LEU A 346 -35.50 -6.60 15.72
C LEU A 346 -34.38 -7.13 14.82
N VAL A 347 -34.54 -7.08 13.50
CA VAL A 347 -33.54 -7.48 12.50
C VAL A 347 -33.01 -6.30 11.68
N ASN A 348 -33.18 -5.07 12.18
CA ASN A 348 -32.70 -3.84 11.56
C ASN A 348 -33.25 -3.55 10.15
N TRP A 349 -34.50 -3.94 9.89
CA TRP A 349 -35.21 -3.72 8.62
C TRP A 349 -36.55 -2.97 8.78
N GLY A 350 -36.82 -2.41 9.96
CA GLY A 350 -38.11 -1.81 10.30
C GLY A 350 -38.09 -0.28 10.22
N GLU A 351 -39.25 0.34 9.98
CA GLU A 351 -39.35 1.80 10.08
C GLU A 351 -38.99 2.25 11.51
N GLY A 352 -37.98 3.11 11.63
CA GLY A 352 -37.49 3.62 12.92
C GLY A 352 -36.47 2.73 13.64
N ASP A 353 -35.85 1.76 12.94
CA ASP A 353 -34.82 0.90 13.53
C ASP A 353 -33.49 1.59 13.87
N HIS A 354 -33.27 2.82 13.38
CA HIS A 354 -32.04 3.59 13.58
C HIS A 354 -30.76 2.82 13.23
N ALA A 355 -30.85 1.82 12.34
CA ALA A 355 -29.75 0.92 12.03
C ALA A 355 -28.83 1.43 10.90
N ALA A 356 -29.00 2.68 10.47
CA ALA A 356 -28.13 3.38 9.54
C ALA A 356 -28.03 4.87 9.89
#